data_AF-A0A1X7CYF7-F1
#
_entry.id   AF-A0A1X7CYF7-F1
#
_cell.length_a   1.000
_cell.length_b   1.000
_cell.length_c   1.000
_cell.angle_alpha   90.00
_cell.angle_beta   90.00
_cell.angle_gamma   90.00
#
_symmetry.space_group_name_H-M   'P 1'
#
loop_
_entity.id
_entity.type
_entity.pdbx_description
1 polymer ?
#
loop_
_entity_poly.entity_id
_entity_poly.type
_entity_poly.pdbx_seq_one_letter_code
_entity_poly.pdbx_strand_id
1 'polypeptide(L)'
;MRITLPLTLSIALTATMAAASLAAWSSVPSGAELPVHFGFDGTPNRYAPASFALSVVPIATLAATLIFALAPRLDRKVEAFPIRYTVLWLVVIAALAVGHFQIVGYALAN
;
A
#
# COMPACT_ATOMS: atom_id res chain seq x y z
N MET A 1 21.96 3.59 9.50
CA MET A 1 20.52 3.88 9.71
C MET A 1 19.82 2.67 10.34
N ARG A 2 18.90 2.82 11.31
CA ARG A 2 18.13 1.69 11.85
C ARG A 2 16.93 1.38 10.95
N ILE A 3 17.02 0.34 10.13
CA ILE A 3 15.93 -0.05 9.21
C ILE A 3 14.84 -0.88 9.87
N THR A 4 15.09 -1.44 11.06
CA THR A 4 14.20 -2.42 11.70
C THR A 4 12.79 -1.87 11.89
N LEU A 5 12.64 -0.66 12.43
CA LEU A 5 11.32 -0.06 12.67
C LEU A 5 10.51 0.14 11.37
N PRO A 6 10.98 0.91 10.36
CA PRO A 6 10.19 1.11 9.14
C PRO A 6 9.95 -0.19 8.38
N LEU A 7 10.90 -1.14 8.40
CA LEU A 7 10.73 -2.45 7.78
C LEU A 7 9.65 -3.28 8.49
N THR A 8 9.71 -3.41 9.81
CA THR A 8 8.70 -4.17 10.59
C THR A 8 7.31 -3.58 10.39
N LEU A 9 7.17 -2.26 10.43
CA LEU A 9 5.89 -1.59 10.17
C LEU A 9 5.39 -1.85 8.75
N SER A 10 6.28 -1.76 7.75
CA SER A 10 5.89 -1.99 6.36
C SER A 10 5.47 -3.44 6.10
N ILE A 11 6.17 -4.42 6.69
CA ILE A 11 5.80 -5.84 6.58
C ILE A 11 4.46 -6.10 7.26
N ALA A 12 4.28 -5.60 8.50
CA ALA A 12 3.03 -5.76 9.23
C ALA A 12 1.86 -5.15 8.44
N LEU A 13 2.03 -3.93 7.92
CA LEU A 13 0.99 -3.25 7.16
C LEU A 13 0.69 -3.96 5.84
N THR A 14 1.72 -4.41 5.10
CA THR A 14 1.53 -5.18 3.87
C THR A 14 0.77 -6.49 4.15
N ALA A 15 1.08 -7.17 5.26
CA ALA A 15 0.35 -8.37 5.68
C ALA A 15 -1.11 -8.07 6.03
N THR A 16 -1.37 -6.97 6.75
CA THR A 16 -2.73 -6.50 7.02
C THR A 16 -3.49 -6.18 5.74
N MET A 17 -2.87 -5.48 4.79
CA MET A 17 -3.47 -5.15 3.50
C MET A 17 -3.81 -6.42 2.70
N ALA A 18 -2.90 -7.39 2.66
CA ALA A 18 -3.15 -8.67 1.99
C ALA A 18 -4.32 -9.44 2.65
N ALA A 19 -4.35 -9.49 3.99
CA ALA A 19 -5.44 -10.13 4.72
C ALA A 19 -6.79 -9.42 4.46
N ALA A 20 -6.80 -8.09 4.46
CA ALA A 20 -7.98 -7.30 4.17
C ALA A 20 -8.47 -7.49 2.72
N SER A 21 -7.57 -7.58 1.75
CA SER A 21 -7.90 -7.90 0.37
C SER A 21 -8.52 -9.30 0.22
N LEU A 22 -7.97 -10.30 0.91
CA LEU A 22 -8.52 -11.66 0.90
C LEU A 22 -9.90 -11.72 1.58
N ALA A 23 -10.10 -10.98 2.67
CA ALA A 23 -11.39 -10.88 3.33
C ALA A 23 -12.44 -10.23 2.40
N ALA A 24 -12.12 -9.08 1.80
CA ALA A 24 -13.01 -8.38 0.87
C ALA A 24 -13.27 -9.16 -0.42
N TRP A 25 -12.32 -9.97 -0.89
CA TRP A 25 -12.53 -10.82 -2.08
C TRP A 25 -13.79 -11.69 -1.97
N SER A 26 -14.12 -12.16 -0.77
CA SER A 26 -15.28 -13.02 -0.53
C SER A 26 -16.64 -12.29 -0.57
N SER A 27 -16.64 -10.95 -0.44
CA SER A 27 -17.87 -10.14 -0.49
C SER A 27 -18.17 -9.59 -1.88
N VAL A 28 -17.19 -9.63 -2.80
CA VAL A 28 -17.31 -8.98 -4.11
C VAL A 28 -17.92 -9.93 -5.15
N PRO A 29 -18.98 -9.53 -5.88
CA PRO A 29 -19.56 -10.34 -6.95
C PRO A 29 -18.56 -10.70 -8.04
N SER A 30 -18.74 -11.86 -8.68
CA SER A 30 -17.90 -12.28 -9.79
C SER A 30 -17.98 -11.28 -10.95
N GLY A 31 -16.82 -10.88 -11.47
CA GLY A 31 -16.72 -9.90 -12.56
C GLY A 31 -16.98 -8.45 -12.15
N ALA A 32 -17.18 -8.17 -10.86
CA ALA A 32 -17.33 -6.80 -10.39
C ALA A 32 -16.05 -5.98 -10.61
N GLU A 33 -16.25 -4.69 -10.87
CA GLU A 33 -15.19 -3.70 -10.86
C GLU A 33 -15.19 -2.95 -9.53
N LEU A 34 -14.00 -2.61 -9.06
CA LEU A 34 -13.79 -1.82 -7.85
C LEU A 34 -13.05 -0.53 -8.21
N PRO A 35 -13.28 0.53 -7.44
CA PRO A 35 -12.57 1.78 -7.64
C PRO A 35 -11.09 1.62 -7.35
N VAL A 36 -10.25 2.22 -8.20
CA VAL A 36 -8.78 2.25 -8.06
C VAL A 36 -8.23 3.67 -8.01
N HIS A 37 -9.09 4.67 -8.18
CA HIS A 37 -8.77 6.07 -8.01
C HIS A 37 -9.96 6.81 -7.40
N PHE A 38 -9.65 7.72 -6.49
CA PHE A 38 -10.61 8.52 -5.75
C PHE A 38 -10.26 10.01 -5.91
N GLY A 39 -11.27 10.86 -6.09
CA GLY A 39 -11.12 12.31 -6.02
C GLY A 39 -10.71 12.78 -4.62
N PHE A 40 -10.35 14.05 -4.49
CA PHE A 40 -10.05 14.65 -3.18
C PHE A 40 -11.25 14.67 -2.23
N ASP A 41 -12.46 14.59 -2.78
CA ASP A 41 -13.72 14.43 -2.07
C ASP A 41 -14.04 12.97 -1.69
N GLY A 42 -13.15 12.03 -2.04
CA GLY A 42 -13.34 10.60 -1.82
C GLY A 42 -14.25 9.92 -2.84
N THR A 43 -14.68 10.62 -3.90
CA THR A 43 -15.54 10.01 -4.91
C THR A 43 -14.74 9.09 -5.85
N PRO A 44 -15.18 7.84 -6.08
CA PRO A 44 -14.63 7.02 -7.14
C PRO A 44 -14.70 7.69 -8.50
N ASN A 45 -13.59 7.69 -9.25
CA ASN A 45 -13.57 8.22 -10.62
C ASN A 45 -12.80 7.34 -11.63
N ARG A 46 -12.27 6.20 -11.18
CA ARG A 46 -11.70 5.16 -12.05
C ARG A 46 -11.88 3.79 -11.42
N TYR A 47 -12.19 2.80 -12.26
CA TYR A 47 -12.46 1.43 -11.86
C TYR A 47 -11.54 0.44 -12.57
N ALA A 48 -11.41 -0.75 -12.00
CA ALA A 48 -10.71 -1.88 -12.57
C ALA A 48 -11.31 -3.20 -12.07
N PRO A 49 -11.02 -4.34 -12.70
CA PRO A 49 -11.44 -5.65 -12.19
C PRO A 49 -11.04 -5.85 -10.73
N ALA A 50 -11.92 -6.44 -9.93
CA ALA A 50 -11.71 -6.60 -8.49
C ALA A 50 -10.35 -7.26 -8.15
N SER A 51 -9.89 -8.20 -8.99
CA SER A 51 -8.61 -8.90 -8.77
C SER A 51 -7.43 -7.95 -8.84
N PHE A 52 -7.47 -7.00 -9.76
CA PHE A 52 -6.47 -5.94 -9.87
C PHE A 52 -6.61 -4.94 -8.72
N ALA A 53 -7.81 -4.43 -8.48
CA ALA A 53 -8.05 -3.40 -7.46
C ALA A 53 -7.62 -3.85 -6.04
N LEU A 54 -7.92 -5.09 -5.66
CA LEU A 54 -7.56 -5.62 -4.34
C LEU A 54 -6.09 -6.04 -4.23
N SER A 55 -5.36 -6.22 -5.33
CA SER A 55 -3.96 -6.69 -5.29
C SER A 55 -2.92 -5.59 -5.56
N VAL A 56 -3.27 -4.57 -6.33
CA VAL A 56 -2.29 -3.60 -6.84
C VAL A 56 -1.59 -2.82 -5.72
N VAL A 57 -2.32 -2.38 -4.70
CA VAL A 57 -1.74 -1.56 -3.62
C VAL A 57 -0.89 -2.38 -2.63
N PRO A 58 -1.31 -3.60 -2.19
CA PRO A 58 -0.43 -4.49 -1.43
C PRO A 58 0.88 -4.81 -2.18
N ILE A 59 0.80 -5.08 -3.49
CA ILE A 59 1.99 -5.34 -4.33
C ILE A 59 2.88 -4.11 -4.42
N ALA A 60 2.30 -2.92 -4.66
CA ALA A 60 3.05 -1.67 -4.70
C ALA A 60 3.73 -1.35 -3.36
N THR A 61 3.07 -1.65 -2.24
CA THR A 61 3.61 -1.47 -0.88
C THR A 61 4.78 -2.41 -0.63
N LEU A 62 4.68 -3.68 -1.05
CA LEU A 62 5.80 -4.62 -0.99
C LEU A 62 6.98 -4.13 -1.84
N ALA A 63 6.73 -3.68 -3.07
CA ALA A 63 7.77 -3.16 -3.95
C ALA A 63 8.45 -1.92 -3.35
N ALA A 64 7.68 -0.95 -2.83
CA ALA A 64 8.21 0.22 -2.16
C ALA A 64 9.05 -0.17 -0.93
N THR A 65 8.58 -1.11 -0.12
CA THR A 65 9.31 -1.65 1.04
C THR A 65 10.65 -2.24 0.63
N LEU A 66 10.70 -3.04 -0.44
CA LEU A 66 11.93 -3.62 -0.96
C LEU A 66 12.89 -2.54 -1.46
N ILE A 67 12.40 -1.55 -2.20
CA ILE A 67 13.20 -0.42 -2.69
C ILE A 67 13.83 0.32 -1.50
N PHE A 68 13.02 0.70 -0.51
CA PHE A 68 13.53 1.44 0.64
C PHE A 68 14.47 0.61 1.53
N ALA A 69 14.26 -0.71 1.63
CA ALA A 69 15.13 -1.60 2.38
C ALA A 69 16.49 -1.84 1.69
N LEU A 70 16.50 -1.89 0.35
CA LEU A 70 17.69 -2.20 -0.45
C LEU A 70 18.49 -0.96 -0.84
N ALA A 71 17.87 0.19 -1.02
CA ALA A 71 18.54 1.41 -1.47
C ALA A 71 19.79 1.80 -0.65
N PRO A 72 19.81 1.73 0.71
CA PRO A 72 21.02 2.05 1.48
C PRO A 72 22.19 1.09 1.23
N ARG A 73 21.93 -0.12 0.71
CA ARG A 73 22.96 -1.08 0.32
C ARG A 73 23.54 -0.79 -1.06
N LEU A 74 22.77 -0.15 -1.94
CA LEU A 74 23.13 0.16 -3.33
C LEU A 74 23.76 1.55 -3.45
N ASP A 75 23.23 2.53 -2.73
CA ASP A 75 23.78 3.88 -2.65
C ASP A 75 23.92 4.27 -1.18
N ARG A 76 25.16 4.40 -0.69
CA ARG A 76 25.41 4.80 0.70
C ARG A 76 25.10 6.28 0.96
N LYS A 77 24.90 7.11 -0.06
CA LYS A 77 24.61 8.55 0.12
C LYS A 77 23.32 8.80 0.90
N VAL A 78 22.35 7.89 0.84
CA VAL A 78 21.12 7.99 1.65
C VAL A 78 21.39 7.88 3.16
N GLU A 79 22.53 7.31 3.58
CA GLU A 79 22.92 7.28 4.99
C GLU A 79 23.31 8.66 5.54
N ALA A 80 23.54 9.66 4.68
CA ALA A 80 23.81 11.03 5.11
C ALA A 80 22.57 11.72 5.71
N PHE A 81 21.36 11.24 5.40
CA PHE A 81 20.10 11.84 5.86
C PHE A 81 19.11 10.78 6.40
N PRO A 82 19.49 10.04 7.45
CA PRO A 82 18.75 8.85 7.88
C PRO A 82 17.32 9.17 8.32
N ILE A 83 17.10 10.30 9.01
CA ILE A 83 15.76 10.72 9.47
C ILE A 83 14.86 11.04 8.28
N ARG A 84 15.34 11.86 7.33
CA ARG A 84 14.55 12.26 6.15
C ARG A 84 14.17 11.03 5.32
N TYR A 85 15.10 10.09 5.17
CA TYR A 85 14.86 8.84 4.47
C TYR A 85 13.81 7.98 5.18
N THR A 86 13.92 7.79 6.51
CA THR A 86 12.91 7.04 7.28
C THR A 86 11.54 7.71 7.25
N VAL A 87 11.46 9.03 7.35
CA VAL A 87 10.20 9.78 7.25
C VAL A 87 9.58 9.59 5.86
N LEU A 88 10.37 9.73 4.79
CA LEU A 88 9.90 9.52 3.42
C LEU A 88 9.36 8.09 3.23
N TRP A 89 10.10 7.07 3.70
CA TRP A 89 9.65 5.69 3.67
C TRP A 89 8.27 5.55 4.33
N LEU A 90 8.15 5.98 5.59
CA LEU A 90 6.90 5.84 6.34
C LEU A 90 5.73 6.61 5.70
N VAL A 91 5.97 7.80 5.16
CA VAL A 91 4.95 8.59 4.45
C VAL A 91 4.45 7.88 3.20
N VAL A 92 5.35 7.31 2.38
CA VAL A 92 4.96 6.56 1.19
C VAL A 92 4.12 5.34 1.56
N ILE A 93 4.53 4.58 2.57
CA ILE A 93 3.82 3.39 3.04
C ILE A 93 2.45 3.75 3.62
N ALA A 94 2.37 4.84 4.40
CA ALA A 94 1.11 5.34 4.95
C ALA A 94 0.15 5.79 3.83
N ALA A 95 0.64 6.51 2.82
CA ALA A 95 -0.18 6.95 1.69
C ALA A 95 -0.76 5.76 0.90
N LEU A 96 0.05 4.72 0.66
CA LEU A 96 -0.41 3.48 0.02
C LEU A 96 -1.47 2.77 0.87
N ALA A 97 -1.26 2.68 2.19
CA ALA A 97 -2.23 2.07 3.08
C ALA A 97 -3.56 2.81 3.13
N VAL A 98 -3.55 4.15 3.14
CA VAL A 98 -4.78 4.96 3.06
C VAL A 98 -5.52 4.71 1.74
N GLY A 99 -4.81 4.67 0.61
CA GLY A 99 -5.42 4.36 -0.68
C GLY A 99 -6.05 2.96 -0.71
N HIS A 100 -5.35 1.95 -0.17
CA HIS A 100 -5.88 0.58 -0.08
C HIS A 100 -7.10 0.49 0.85
N PHE A 101 -7.09 1.21 1.98
CA PHE A 101 -8.22 1.27 2.88
C PHE A 101 -9.48 1.80 2.18
N GLN A 102 -9.37 2.78 1.29
CA GLN A 102 -10.49 3.25 0.49
C GLN A 102 -11.05 2.17 -0.45
N ILE A 103 -10.17 1.41 -1.11
CA ILE A 103 -10.59 0.30 -2.00
C ILE A 103 -11.33 -0.78 -1.22
N VAL A 104 -10.75 -1.25 -0.11
CA VAL A 104 -11.37 -2.29 0.73
C VAL A 104 -12.66 -1.77 1.39
N GLY A 105 -12.65 -0.54 1.90
CA GLY A 105 -13.83 0.08 2.50
C GLY A 105 -15.00 0.16 1.53
N TYR A 106 -14.73 0.52 0.27
CA TYR A 106 -15.75 0.50 -0.79
C TYR A 106 -16.26 -0.93 -1.06
N ALA A 107 -15.35 -1.90 -1.18
CA ALA A 107 -15.68 -3.30 -1.47
C ALA A 107 -16.49 -4.00 -0.37
N LEU A 108 -16.42 -3.51 0.87
CA LEU A 108 -17.17 -4.05 2.01
C LEU A 108 -18.51 -3.32 2.23
N ALA A 109 -18.67 -2.12 1.69
CA ALA A 109 -19.87 -1.30 1.86
C ALA A 109 -20.90 -1.48 0.73
N ASN A 110 -20.54 -2.18 -0.36
CA ASN A 110 -21.34 -2.39 -1.56
C ASN A 110 -21.28 -3.85 -2.00
#